data_AF-A0A4R1L681-F1
#
_entry.id   AF-A0A4R1L681-F1
#
_cell.length_a   1.000
_cell.length_b   1.000
_cell.length_c   1.000
_cell.angle_alpha   90.00
_cell.angle_beta   90.00
_cell.angle_gamma   90.00
#
_symmetry.space_group_name_H-M   'P 1'
#
loop_
_entity.id
_entity.type
_entity.pdbx_description
1 polymer ?
#
loop_
_entity_poly.entity_id
_entity_poly.type
_entity_poly.pdbx_seq_one_letter_code
_entity_poly.pdbx_strand_id
1 'polypeptide(L)'
;MRRQSSLKLAVVFCLIALLLTPPPAGAYAVLSHEEVVDLAWHSHIKPLLLARYPHLTPDQLTEAHAYAYGGCIIQDIGYYPFGSHFFSDLLHYVRTGDFVNNLLRESTDSNEFAFALGALAHYSADAYGHPAVNIATAQEYPKLRDKYGHVVTYDDSPEAHLQTEFGFDVVEVTERHYAPEQYHDFIGFKVAKPLLERAFRDTYGFEVNQIMPHEDTAIGTYRHTVSGLLPKMTGVALLNYRKQIEESNPGFVPKKFIYRMDKSSYEREFGSDYRKPGVGAHILAFFIAILPKIGPLRALKLRMPDAKSQELFLKSMDRTVDHYKEYLSQIRNEPINQAHVTLEDRNLDTGTRTQAGNYKLADQTYANLLAKIEEKPDVPIPGALRANILAYYKSNKLNYVALNRKKWKKTQADLKLLEKARVTDVKISDQPTDMQQKPVALTPAPATGMR
;
A
#
# COMPACT_ATOMS: atom_id res chain seq x y z
N MET A 1 -39.86 -33.21 8.75
CA MET A 1 -38.76 -33.45 7.78
C MET A 1 -38.50 -32.30 6.80
N ARG A 2 -39.49 -31.49 6.36
CA ARG A 2 -39.29 -30.38 5.40
C ARG A 2 -38.45 -29.18 5.88
N ARG A 3 -38.38 -28.89 7.19
CA ARG A 3 -37.60 -27.76 7.75
C ARG A 3 -36.08 -27.98 7.80
N GLN A 4 -35.64 -29.23 7.93
CA GLN A 4 -34.20 -29.57 7.97
C GLN A 4 -33.57 -29.55 6.57
N SER A 5 -34.33 -29.88 5.53
CA SER A 5 -33.89 -29.80 4.13
C SER A 5 -33.70 -28.36 3.65
N SER A 6 -34.58 -27.44 4.05
CA SER A 6 -34.46 -26.01 3.71
C SER A 6 -33.28 -25.33 4.40
N LEU A 7 -32.94 -25.73 5.63
CA LEU A 7 -31.76 -25.22 6.34
C LEU A 7 -30.46 -25.70 5.69
N LYS A 8 -30.39 -26.98 5.29
CA LYS A 8 -29.24 -27.53 4.57
C LYS A 8 -29.06 -26.87 3.20
N LEU A 9 -30.15 -26.60 2.48
CA LEU A 9 -30.10 -25.93 1.18
C LEU A 9 -29.67 -24.46 1.32
N ALA A 10 -30.14 -23.76 2.35
CA ALA A 10 -29.69 -22.40 2.66
C ALA A 10 -28.20 -22.35 3.05
N VAL A 11 -27.70 -23.32 3.83
CA VAL A 11 -26.28 -23.43 4.18
C VAL A 11 -25.43 -23.71 2.95
N VAL A 12 -25.86 -24.60 2.05
CA VAL A 12 -25.17 -24.89 0.79
C VAL A 12 -25.18 -23.68 -0.13
N PHE A 13 -26.29 -22.95 -0.22
CA PHE A 13 -26.38 -21.72 -1.03
C PHE A 13 -25.50 -20.60 -0.45
N CYS A 14 -25.45 -20.44 0.87
CA CYS A 14 -24.53 -19.52 1.53
C CYS A 14 -23.05 -19.92 1.33
N LEU A 15 -22.74 -21.22 1.37
CA LEU A 15 -21.39 -21.73 1.08
C LEU A 15 -20.99 -21.50 -0.38
N ILE A 16 -21.90 -21.75 -1.32
CA ILE A 16 -21.68 -21.49 -2.75
C ILE A 16 -21.54 -19.99 -3.00
N ALA A 17 -22.36 -19.15 -2.37
CA ALA A 17 -22.21 -17.70 -2.42
C ALA A 17 -20.88 -17.23 -1.83
N LEU A 18 -20.40 -17.83 -0.73
CA LEU A 18 -19.07 -17.59 -0.16
C LEU A 18 -17.91 -18.09 -1.03
N LEU A 19 -18.14 -19.12 -1.85
CA LEU A 19 -17.15 -19.67 -2.79
C LEU A 19 -17.13 -18.89 -4.12
N LEU A 20 -18.22 -18.18 -4.44
CA LEU A 20 -18.36 -17.29 -5.59
C LEU A 20 -17.93 -15.86 -5.29
N THR A 21 -17.81 -15.47 -4.01
CA THR A 21 -17.11 -14.23 -3.66
C THR A 21 -15.63 -14.40 -3.95
N PRO A 22 -14.99 -13.46 -4.68
CA PRO A 22 -13.56 -13.51 -4.92
C PRO A 22 -12.84 -13.67 -3.56
N PRO A 23 -11.82 -14.53 -3.47
CA PRO A 23 -11.13 -14.74 -2.21
C PRO A 23 -10.60 -13.40 -1.68
N PRO A 24 -10.69 -13.13 -0.35
CA PRO A 24 -9.93 -12.03 0.21
C PRO A 24 -8.45 -12.37 0.01
N ALA A 25 -7.83 -11.72 -0.95
CA ALA A 25 -6.44 -11.90 -1.30
C ALA A 25 -5.68 -10.63 -0.90
N GLY A 26 -4.66 -10.83 -0.06
CA GLY A 26 -3.41 -10.07 -0.01
C GLY A 26 -3.46 -8.57 0.28
N ALA A 27 -3.39 -8.20 1.56
CA ALA A 27 -2.34 -7.36 2.15
C ALA A 27 -2.82 -6.96 3.55
N TYR A 28 -2.00 -7.16 4.56
CA TYR A 28 -2.38 -6.92 5.95
C TYR A 28 -1.22 -6.24 6.67
N ALA A 29 -1.21 -4.91 6.66
CA ALA A 29 -0.50 -4.00 7.58
C ALA A 29 -1.08 -2.57 7.44
N VAL A 30 -2.37 -2.46 7.09
CA VAL A 30 -2.98 -1.19 6.67
C VAL A 30 -3.07 -0.22 7.84
N LEU A 31 -3.22 -0.75 9.06
CA LEU A 31 -3.43 0.05 10.25
C LEU A 31 -2.14 0.76 10.64
N SER A 32 -1.01 0.06 10.61
CA SER A 32 0.30 0.67 10.91
C SER A 32 0.64 1.80 9.92
N HIS A 33 0.23 1.69 8.66
CA HIS A 33 0.42 2.75 7.65
C HIS A 33 -0.36 4.02 7.96
N GLU A 34 -1.64 3.88 8.32
CA GLU A 34 -2.47 5.02 8.72
C GLU A 34 -1.99 5.63 10.04
N GLU A 35 -1.49 4.80 10.98
CA GLU A 35 -0.90 5.28 12.22
C GLU A 35 0.32 6.19 11.99
N VAL A 36 1.17 5.91 11.00
CA VAL A 36 2.28 6.81 10.63
C VAL A 36 1.76 8.18 10.18
N VAL A 37 0.64 8.23 9.46
CA VAL A 37 -0.01 9.48 9.06
C VAL A 37 -0.54 10.22 10.29
N ASP A 38 -1.25 9.53 11.18
CA ASP A 38 -1.83 10.11 12.40
C ASP A 38 -0.77 10.71 13.34
N LEU A 39 0.31 9.96 13.58
CA LEU A 39 1.44 10.38 14.43
C LEU A 39 2.18 11.63 13.89
N ALA A 40 2.01 11.93 12.60
CA ALA A 40 2.58 13.10 11.94
C ALA A 40 1.55 14.19 11.63
N TRP A 41 0.24 13.91 11.70
CA TRP A 41 -0.81 14.77 11.18
C TRP A 41 -0.77 16.18 11.78
N HIS A 42 -0.95 16.28 13.10
CA HIS A 42 -1.02 17.58 13.79
C HIS A 42 0.32 18.31 13.85
N SER A 43 1.42 17.57 13.95
CA SER A 43 2.75 18.14 14.17
C SER A 43 3.43 18.59 12.87
N HIS A 44 3.13 17.94 11.74
CA HIS A 44 3.84 18.17 10.48
C HIS A 44 2.89 18.32 9.28
N ILE A 45 1.99 17.37 9.02
CA ILE A 45 1.19 17.35 7.78
C ILE A 45 0.22 18.54 7.70
N LYS A 46 -0.63 18.73 8.72
CA LYS A 46 -1.59 19.85 8.79
C LYS A 46 -0.90 21.22 8.75
N PRO A 47 0.17 21.48 9.53
CA PRO A 47 0.96 22.70 9.40
C PRO A 47 1.52 22.93 7.99
N LEU A 48 2.01 21.87 7.32
CA LEU A 48 2.55 21.95 5.98
C LEU A 48 1.46 22.27 4.94
N LEU A 49 0.28 21.65 5.07
CA LEU A 49 -0.89 21.95 4.24
C LEU A 49 -1.32 23.41 4.40
N LEU A 50 -1.40 23.92 5.63
CA LEU A 50 -1.78 25.32 5.91
C LEU A 50 -0.70 26.33 5.47
N ALA A 51 0.57 25.95 5.50
CA ALA A 51 1.65 26.81 4.98
C ALA A 51 1.54 26.99 3.46
N ARG A 52 1.14 25.94 2.73
CA ARG A 52 0.99 25.95 1.26
C ARG A 52 -0.39 26.48 0.81
N TYR A 53 -1.43 26.18 1.58
CA TYR A 53 -2.82 26.51 1.30
C TYR A 53 -3.45 27.20 2.54
N PRO A 54 -3.17 28.51 2.74
CA PRO A 54 -3.47 29.21 4.01
C PRO A 54 -4.96 29.42 4.30
N HIS A 55 -5.83 29.14 3.33
CA HIS A 55 -7.28 29.37 3.44
C HIS A 55 -8.09 28.08 3.60
N LEU A 56 -7.44 26.93 3.84
CA LEU A 56 -8.17 25.68 4.05
C LEU A 56 -9.08 25.76 5.28
N THR A 57 -10.35 25.41 5.10
CA THR A 57 -11.31 25.27 6.19
C THR A 57 -11.06 23.96 6.96
N PRO A 58 -11.62 23.81 8.18
CA PRO A 58 -11.58 22.54 8.89
C PRO A 58 -12.10 21.35 8.07
N ASP A 59 -13.19 21.52 7.32
CA ASP A 59 -13.76 20.47 6.47
C ASP A 59 -12.82 20.09 5.33
N GLN A 60 -12.16 21.07 4.72
CA GLN A 60 -11.16 20.81 3.66
C GLN A 60 -9.91 20.13 4.22
N LEU A 61 -9.52 20.41 5.46
CA LEU A 61 -8.45 19.68 6.14
C LEU A 61 -8.84 18.23 6.44
N THR A 62 -10.08 17.99 6.88
CA THR A 62 -10.62 16.64 7.04
C THR A 62 -10.64 15.89 5.71
N GLU A 63 -11.06 16.54 4.62
CA GLU A 63 -11.01 15.95 3.29
C GLU A 63 -9.59 15.63 2.84
N ALA A 64 -8.64 16.55 3.03
CA ALA A 64 -7.24 16.31 2.74
C ALA A 64 -6.68 15.13 3.56
N HIS A 65 -7.14 14.94 4.80
CA HIS A 65 -6.74 13.79 5.62
C HIS A 65 -7.16 12.46 4.98
N ALA A 66 -8.37 12.38 4.43
CA ALA A 66 -8.86 11.23 3.70
C ALA A 66 -7.98 10.87 2.48
N TYR A 67 -7.40 11.89 1.85
CA TYR A 67 -6.45 11.71 0.77
C TYR A 67 -5.08 11.26 1.29
N ALA A 68 -4.61 11.74 2.44
CA ALA A 68 -3.39 11.23 3.06
C ALA A 68 -3.50 9.74 3.43
N TYR A 69 -4.63 9.29 3.99
CA TYR A 69 -4.91 7.85 4.15
C TYR A 69 -4.97 7.12 2.80
N GLY A 70 -5.60 7.75 1.81
CA GLY A 70 -5.52 7.36 0.40
C GLY A 70 -4.11 7.00 -0.07
N GLY A 71 -3.19 7.93 0.17
CA GLY A 71 -1.83 7.87 -0.27
C GLY A 71 -0.98 6.88 0.52
N CYS A 72 -1.18 6.73 1.83
CA CYS A 72 -0.30 5.89 2.67
C CYS A 72 -0.43 4.39 2.43
N ILE A 73 -1.28 4.00 1.49
CA ILE A 73 -1.47 2.60 1.13
C ILE A 73 -1.61 2.41 -0.39
N ILE A 74 -1.44 3.46 -1.21
CA ILE A 74 -1.65 3.35 -2.67
C ILE A 74 -0.70 2.35 -3.33
N GLN A 75 0.54 2.26 -2.83
CA GLN A 75 1.53 1.33 -3.32
C GLN A 75 1.08 -0.14 -3.21
N ASP A 76 0.24 -0.48 -2.22
CA ASP A 76 -0.27 -1.84 -1.99
C ASP A 76 -1.49 -2.22 -2.80
N ILE A 77 -2.17 -1.24 -3.44
CA ILE A 77 -3.47 -1.46 -4.08
C ILE A 77 -3.45 -2.61 -5.11
N GLY A 78 -2.31 -2.87 -5.73
CA GLY A 78 -2.12 -3.90 -6.73
C GLY A 78 -2.16 -5.33 -6.18
N TYR A 79 -1.95 -5.53 -4.88
CA TYR A 79 -2.06 -6.82 -4.20
C TYR A 79 -3.49 -7.18 -3.80
N TYR A 80 -4.41 -6.21 -3.83
CA TYR A 80 -5.84 -6.41 -3.55
C TYR A 80 -6.61 -6.95 -4.76
N PRO A 81 -7.82 -7.51 -4.56
CA PRO A 81 -8.63 -8.04 -5.65
C PRO A 81 -8.87 -7.00 -6.76
N PHE A 82 -8.77 -7.46 -8.02
CA PHE A 82 -8.86 -6.64 -9.23
C PHE A 82 -7.73 -5.62 -9.43
N GLY A 83 -6.76 -5.56 -8.50
CA GLY A 83 -5.50 -4.84 -8.66
C GLY A 83 -4.55 -5.51 -9.65
N SER A 84 -3.34 -4.95 -9.73
CA SER A 84 -2.25 -5.45 -10.56
C SER A 84 -1.00 -5.63 -9.70
N HIS A 85 -0.58 -6.87 -9.45
CA HIS A 85 0.67 -7.13 -8.71
C HIS A 85 1.85 -6.39 -9.34
N PHE A 86 1.90 -6.31 -10.67
CA PHE A 86 2.95 -5.58 -11.36
C PHE A 86 2.94 -4.08 -11.04
N PHE A 87 1.78 -3.47 -10.80
CA PHE A 87 1.70 -2.09 -10.32
C PHE A 87 2.34 -1.97 -8.94
N SER A 88 1.95 -2.81 -7.97
CA SER A 88 2.55 -2.76 -6.63
C SER A 88 4.04 -3.10 -6.65
N ASP A 89 4.45 -4.12 -7.40
CA ASP A 89 5.85 -4.49 -7.57
C ASP A 89 6.69 -3.30 -8.10
N LEU A 90 6.17 -2.50 -9.04
CA LEU A 90 6.86 -1.30 -9.51
C LEU A 90 7.07 -0.31 -8.36
N LEU A 91 6.00 -0.03 -7.63
CA LEU A 91 5.99 0.96 -6.54
C LEU A 91 6.79 0.50 -5.31
N HIS A 92 7.06 -0.80 -5.17
CA HIS A 92 7.86 -1.38 -4.08
C HIS A 92 9.33 -1.62 -4.45
N TYR A 93 9.65 -1.80 -5.73
CA TYR A 93 11.00 -2.25 -6.11
C TYR A 93 11.68 -1.37 -7.15
N VAL A 94 10.96 -0.56 -7.92
CA VAL A 94 11.52 0.16 -9.08
C VAL A 94 11.22 1.65 -8.99
N ARG A 95 12.27 2.48 -8.91
CA ARG A 95 12.13 3.96 -8.92
C ARG A 95 11.18 4.46 -7.82
N THR A 96 11.24 3.84 -6.65
CA THR A 96 10.27 4.03 -5.55
C THR A 96 10.32 5.43 -4.95
N GLY A 97 11.53 5.97 -4.75
CA GLY A 97 11.72 7.36 -4.31
C GLY A 97 11.33 8.35 -5.41
N ASP A 98 11.66 8.04 -6.66
CA ASP A 98 11.29 8.85 -7.82
C ASP A 98 9.76 8.94 -8.02
N PHE A 99 9.02 7.86 -7.77
CA PHE A 99 7.55 7.86 -7.83
C PHE A 99 6.94 8.83 -6.82
N VAL A 100 7.37 8.76 -5.55
CA VAL A 100 6.89 9.67 -4.49
C VAL A 100 7.26 11.12 -4.81
N ASN A 101 8.47 11.36 -5.29
CA ASN A 101 8.88 12.70 -5.73
C ASN A 101 8.04 13.22 -6.89
N ASN A 102 7.66 12.36 -7.83
CA ASN A 102 6.74 12.72 -8.91
C ASN A 102 5.34 13.04 -8.37
N LEU A 103 4.81 12.30 -7.38
CA LEU A 103 3.55 12.67 -6.72
C LEU A 103 3.62 14.06 -6.06
N LEU A 104 4.70 14.35 -5.33
CA LEU A 104 4.89 15.66 -4.69
C LEU A 104 4.96 16.79 -5.72
N ARG A 105 5.73 16.59 -6.79
CA ARG A 105 5.96 17.54 -7.88
C ARG A 105 4.73 17.78 -8.76
N GLU A 106 3.91 16.75 -9.00
CA GLU A 106 2.72 16.81 -9.84
C GLU A 106 1.46 17.29 -9.09
N SER A 107 1.53 17.43 -7.77
CA SER A 107 0.39 17.89 -6.95
C SER A 107 0.03 19.35 -7.20
N THR A 108 -1.25 19.61 -7.46
CA THR A 108 -1.77 20.94 -7.86
C THR A 108 -2.74 21.55 -6.86
N ASP A 109 -3.28 20.76 -5.93
CA ASP A 109 -4.18 21.21 -4.87
C ASP A 109 -3.86 20.56 -3.51
N SER A 110 -4.63 20.91 -2.48
CA SER A 110 -4.43 20.40 -1.11
C SER A 110 -4.67 18.90 -0.96
N ASN A 111 -5.59 18.34 -1.75
CA ASN A 111 -5.97 16.94 -1.70
C ASN A 111 -4.92 16.08 -2.42
N GLU A 112 -4.50 16.49 -3.60
CA GLU A 112 -3.37 15.89 -4.33
C GLU A 112 -2.08 15.96 -3.50
N PHE A 113 -1.81 17.10 -2.86
CA PHE A 113 -0.62 17.23 -2.01
C PHE A 113 -0.71 16.35 -0.77
N ALA A 114 -1.85 16.29 -0.08
CA ALA A 114 -2.04 15.39 1.05
C ALA A 114 -1.91 13.91 0.65
N PHE A 115 -2.43 13.52 -0.52
CA PHE A 115 -2.24 12.19 -1.08
C PHE A 115 -0.76 11.87 -1.32
N ALA A 116 0.01 12.81 -1.87
CA ALA A 116 1.46 12.64 -2.05
C ALA A 116 2.21 12.49 -0.72
N LEU A 117 1.82 13.25 0.32
CA LEU A 117 2.38 13.11 1.67
C LEU A 117 2.02 11.75 2.29
N GLY A 118 0.81 11.25 2.04
CA GLY A 118 0.42 9.87 2.36
C GLY A 118 1.35 8.85 1.71
N ALA A 119 1.56 8.94 0.40
CA ALA A 119 2.45 8.01 -0.31
C ALA A 119 3.90 8.07 0.20
N LEU A 120 4.36 9.23 0.67
CA LEU A 120 5.64 9.38 1.37
C LEU A 120 5.65 8.68 2.73
N ALA A 121 4.54 8.68 3.46
CA ALA A 121 4.38 7.93 4.71
C ALA A 121 4.55 6.42 4.44
N HIS A 122 3.91 5.89 3.39
CA HIS A 122 4.10 4.49 2.97
C HIS A 122 5.55 4.18 2.64
N TYR A 123 6.19 4.99 1.80
CA TYR A 123 7.60 4.80 1.47
C TYR A 123 8.49 4.75 2.73
N SER A 124 8.23 5.59 3.73
CA SER A 124 8.95 5.56 5.00
C SER A 124 8.63 4.31 5.82
N ALA A 125 7.34 3.96 5.93
CA ALA A 125 6.87 2.79 6.67
C ALA A 125 7.52 1.53 6.16
N ASP A 126 7.54 1.33 4.86
CA ASP A 126 8.12 0.13 4.29
C ASP A 126 9.65 0.13 4.38
N ALA A 127 10.29 1.24 4.00
CA ALA A 127 11.73 1.33 3.98
C ALA A 127 12.38 1.10 5.36
N TYR A 128 11.69 1.43 6.44
CA TYR A 128 12.23 1.37 7.80
C TYR A 128 11.51 0.36 8.71
N GLY A 129 10.29 -0.06 8.36
CA GLY A 129 9.46 -1.02 9.08
C GLY A 129 9.67 -2.46 8.62
N HIS A 130 9.67 -2.75 7.31
CA HIS A 130 9.80 -4.13 6.82
C HIS A 130 11.06 -4.87 7.29
N PRO A 131 12.24 -4.25 7.49
CA PRO A 131 13.38 -4.95 8.07
C PRO A 131 13.07 -5.58 9.45
N ALA A 132 12.25 -4.94 10.27
CA ALA A 132 11.80 -5.49 11.55
C ALA A 132 10.78 -6.62 11.34
N VAL A 133 9.84 -6.46 10.42
CA VAL A 133 8.88 -7.51 10.02
C VAL A 133 9.62 -8.75 9.55
N ASN A 134 10.61 -8.63 8.66
CA ASN A 134 11.38 -9.76 8.14
C ASN A 134 12.11 -10.55 9.24
N ILE A 135 12.62 -9.84 10.25
CA ILE A 135 13.27 -10.45 11.42
C ILE A 135 12.20 -11.12 12.30
N ALA A 136 11.06 -10.49 12.51
CA ALA A 136 9.94 -11.05 13.27
C ALA A 136 9.38 -12.30 12.59
N THR A 137 9.21 -12.32 11.26
CA THR A 137 8.81 -13.50 10.50
C THR A 137 9.81 -14.64 10.66
N ALA A 138 11.12 -14.35 10.64
CA ALA A 138 12.11 -15.38 10.95
C ALA A 138 11.97 -15.91 12.40
N GLN A 139 11.66 -15.06 13.37
CA GLN A 139 11.47 -15.48 14.77
C GLN A 139 10.21 -16.35 14.96
N GLU A 140 9.10 -15.95 14.33
CA GLU A 140 7.81 -16.61 14.47
C GLU A 140 7.70 -17.95 13.73
N TYR A 141 8.51 -18.13 12.68
CA TYR A 141 8.52 -19.30 11.81
C TYR A 141 9.88 -20.01 11.79
N PRO A 142 10.21 -20.85 12.81
CA PRO A 142 11.51 -21.51 12.92
C PRO A 142 11.94 -22.30 11.69
N LYS A 143 11.01 -22.97 11.00
CA LYS A 143 11.32 -23.71 9.76
C LYS A 143 11.74 -22.82 8.60
N LEU A 144 11.19 -21.60 8.52
CA LEU A 144 11.60 -20.62 7.51
C LEU A 144 12.96 -20.04 7.90
N ARG A 145 13.18 -19.77 9.19
CA ARG A 145 14.48 -19.35 9.71
C ARG A 145 15.59 -20.36 9.44
N ASP A 146 15.31 -21.65 9.61
CA ASP A 146 16.29 -22.71 9.33
C ASP A 146 16.65 -22.77 7.83
N LYS A 147 15.73 -22.35 6.95
CA LYS A 147 15.91 -22.36 5.49
C LYS A 147 16.58 -21.08 4.96
N TYR A 148 16.19 -19.92 5.46
CA TYR A 148 16.55 -18.61 4.89
C TYR A 148 17.42 -17.77 5.83
N GLY A 149 17.55 -18.16 7.09
CA GLY A 149 18.34 -17.45 8.10
C GLY A 149 17.50 -16.49 8.94
N HIS A 150 18.17 -15.50 9.54
CA HIS A 150 17.57 -14.58 10.51
C HIS A 150 16.66 -13.49 9.92
N VAL A 151 16.55 -13.45 8.60
CA VAL A 151 15.72 -12.52 7.84
C VAL A 151 14.93 -13.37 6.86
N VAL A 152 13.61 -13.34 6.96
CA VAL A 152 12.71 -14.00 6.01
C VAL A 152 11.92 -12.89 5.34
N THR A 153 12.18 -12.68 4.05
CA THR A 153 11.58 -11.60 3.26
C THR A 153 10.21 -11.98 2.69
N TYR A 154 9.48 -11.00 2.16
CA TYR A 154 8.26 -11.28 1.40
C TYR A 154 8.51 -12.27 0.25
N ASP A 155 9.58 -12.11 -0.55
CA ASP A 155 9.91 -13.04 -1.65
C ASP A 155 10.26 -14.46 -1.16
N ASP A 156 10.74 -14.63 0.07
CA ASP A 156 11.01 -15.95 0.66
C ASP A 156 9.72 -16.68 1.06
N SER A 157 8.74 -15.95 1.62
CA SER A 157 7.44 -16.48 2.03
C SER A 157 6.36 -15.39 2.17
N PRO A 158 5.61 -15.08 1.09
CA PRO A 158 4.53 -14.08 1.15
C PRO A 158 3.47 -14.42 2.20
N GLU A 159 3.14 -15.70 2.37
CA GLU A 159 2.14 -16.16 3.34
C GLU A 159 2.55 -15.87 4.79
N ALA A 160 3.79 -16.20 5.16
CA ALA A 160 4.26 -16.00 6.54
C ALA A 160 4.49 -14.52 6.85
N HIS A 161 5.00 -13.78 5.86
CA HIS A 161 5.20 -12.34 5.94
C HIS A 161 3.88 -11.62 6.25
N LEU A 162 2.86 -11.85 5.42
CA LEU A 162 1.51 -11.28 5.63
C LEU A 162 0.85 -11.71 6.95
N GLN A 163 1.10 -12.94 7.42
CA GLN A 163 0.58 -13.40 8.72
C GLN A 163 1.25 -12.69 9.90
N THR A 164 2.55 -12.41 9.81
CA THR A 164 3.30 -11.65 10.81
C THR A 164 2.82 -10.21 10.87
N GLU A 165 2.69 -9.56 9.72
CA GLU A 165 2.20 -8.18 9.61
C GLU A 165 0.78 -8.02 10.15
N PHE A 166 -0.14 -8.92 9.78
CA PHE A 166 -1.48 -8.93 10.37
C PHE A 166 -1.46 -9.17 11.88
N GLY A 167 -0.47 -9.94 12.37
CA GLY A 167 -0.19 -10.11 13.79
C GLY A 167 0.06 -8.79 14.50
N PHE A 168 0.83 -7.89 13.89
CA PHE A 168 1.11 -6.56 14.43
C PHE A 168 -0.11 -5.64 14.39
N ASP A 169 -0.85 -5.59 13.26
CA ASP A 169 -2.12 -4.85 13.15
C ASP A 169 -3.09 -5.24 14.29
N VAL A 170 -3.18 -6.53 14.60
CA VAL A 170 -4.03 -7.02 15.69
C VAL A 170 -3.51 -6.55 17.05
N VAL A 171 -2.20 -6.58 17.29
CA VAL A 171 -1.62 -6.06 18.54
C VAL A 171 -1.92 -4.57 18.70
N GLU A 172 -1.69 -3.74 17.68
CA GLU A 172 -1.93 -2.29 17.73
C GLU A 172 -3.37 -1.95 18.11
N VAL A 173 -4.35 -2.65 17.52
CA VAL A 173 -5.76 -2.47 17.88
C VAL A 173 -6.07 -3.00 19.28
N THR A 174 -5.46 -4.11 19.71
CA THR A 174 -5.68 -4.66 21.07
C THR A 174 -5.15 -3.75 22.17
N GLU A 175 -4.04 -3.07 21.92
CA GLU A 175 -3.40 -2.17 22.86
C GLU A 175 -4.05 -0.77 22.89
N ARG A 176 -5.06 -0.54 22.04
CA ARG A 176 -5.76 0.75 21.84
C ARG A 176 -4.82 1.85 21.36
N HIS A 177 -3.80 1.49 20.59
CA HIS A 177 -2.87 2.45 19.97
C HIS A 177 -3.46 3.04 18.70
N TYR A 178 -4.34 2.29 18.03
CA TYR A 178 -5.01 2.72 16.81
C TYR A 178 -6.23 3.61 17.08
N ALA A 179 -6.42 4.63 16.25
CA ALA A 179 -7.56 5.52 16.34
C ALA A 179 -8.89 4.72 16.21
N PRO A 180 -9.93 5.01 17.02
CA PRO A 180 -11.19 4.28 16.96
C PRO A 180 -11.78 4.23 15.53
N GLU A 181 -12.36 3.10 15.14
CA GLU A 181 -12.98 2.84 13.80
C GLU A 181 -13.86 4.00 13.30
N GLN A 182 -14.58 4.68 14.21
CA GLN A 182 -15.41 5.85 13.89
C GLN A 182 -14.63 7.06 13.38
N TYR A 183 -13.39 7.24 13.82
CA TYR A 183 -12.50 8.29 13.36
C TYR A 183 -12.09 8.03 11.91
N HIS A 184 -11.73 6.81 11.52
CA HIS A 184 -11.43 6.48 10.13
C HIS A 184 -12.67 6.43 9.24
N ASP A 185 -13.80 5.94 9.74
CA ASP A 185 -15.09 6.04 9.03
C ASP A 185 -15.51 7.50 8.79
N PHE A 186 -15.17 8.40 9.72
CA PHE A 186 -15.45 9.83 9.64
C PHE A 186 -14.51 10.57 8.68
N ILE A 187 -13.21 10.30 8.73
CA ILE A 187 -12.21 10.89 7.82
C ILE A 187 -12.39 10.34 6.40
N GLY A 188 -12.56 9.02 6.25
CA GLY A 188 -12.76 8.32 4.99
C GLY A 188 -11.46 8.01 4.23
N PHE A 189 -11.61 7.37 3.07
CA PHE A 189 -10.50 6.95 2.20
C PHE A 189 -10.69 7.45 0.76
N LYS A 190 -9.78 8.29 0.26
CA LYS A 190 -9.86 8.94 -1.06
C LYS A 190 -8.58 8.82 -1.87
N VAL A 191 -8.69 8.49 -3.15
CA VAL A 191 -7.55 8.36 -4.07
C VAL A 191 -7.53 9.55 -5.02
N ALA A 192 -6.39 10.24 -5.11
CA ALA A 192 -6.15 11.31 -6.07
C ALA A 192 -5.77 10.73 -7.44
N LYS A 193 -6.74 10.11 -8.12
CA LYS A 193 -6.53 9.38 -9.37
C LYS A 193 -5.82 10.21 -10.47
N PRO A 194 -6.21 11.47 -10.77
CA PRO A 194 -5.51 12.25 -11.77
C PRO A 194 -4.03 12.48 -11.43
N LEU A 195 -3.70 12.70 -10.16
CA LEU A 195 -2.32 12.82 -9.70
C LEU A 195 -1.56 11.50 -9.89
N LEU A 196 -2.16 10.38 -9.46
CA LEU A 196 -1.58 9.05 -9.57
C LEU A 196 -1.21 8.72 -11.02
N GLU A 197 -2.12 8.95 -11.96
CA GLU A 197 -1.91 8.72 -13.39
C GLU A 197 -0.74 9.55 -13.93
N ARG A 198 -0.70 10.87 -13.64
CA ARG A 198 0.39 11.77 -14.07
C ARG A 198 1.75 11.32 -13.51
N ALA A 199 1.83 11.11 -12.20
CA ALA A 199 3.08 10.74 -11.54
C ALA A 199 3.57 9.34 -11.97
N PHE A 200 2.66 8.39 -12.14
CA PHE A 200 2.99 7.04 -12.62
C PHE A 200 3.58 7.11 -14.04
N ARG A 201 2.93 7.86 -14.95
CA ARG A 201 3.40 8.04 -16.33
C ARG A 201 4.77 8.70 -16.39
N ASP A 202 4.99 9.74 -15.58
CA ASP A 202 6.29 10.42 -15.48
C ASP A 202 7.39 9.53 -14.89
N THR A 203 7.02 8.52 -14.09
CA THR A 203 7.97 7.60 -13.46
C THR A 203 8.32 6.43 -14.37
N TYR A 204 7.32 5.82 -15.02
CA TYR A 204 7.42 4.53 -15.69
C TYR A 204 7.17 4.58 -17.20
N GLY A 205 6.77 5.73 -17.76
CA GLY A 205 6.68 5.96 -19.20
C GLY A 205 5.44 5.37 -19.88
N PHE A 206 4.46 4.88 -19.12
CA PHE A 206 3.18 4.40 -19.64
C PHE A 206 2.03 4.64 -18.65
N GLU A 207 0.80 4.50 -19.13
CA GLU A 207 -0.41 4.77 -18.34
C GLU A 207 -0.75 3.63 -17.37
N VAL A 208 -1.29 3.96 -16.19
CA VAL A 208 -1.75 2.97 -15.19
C VAL A 208 -2.72 1.95 -15.79
N ASN A 209 -3.66 2.42 -16.63
CA ASN A 209 -4.68 1.57 -17.26
C ASN A 209 -4.12 0.48 -18.20
N GLN A 210 -2.85 0.58 -18.62
CA GLN A 210 -2.19 -0.43 -19.44
C GLN A 210 -1.77 -1.67 -18.63
N ILE A 211 -1.75 -1.56 -17.30
CA ILE A 211 -1.43 -2.66 -16.38
C ILE A 211 -2.52 -2.90 -15.33
N MET A 212 -3.44 -1.95 -15.15
CA MET A 212 -4.59 -2.03 -14.26
C MET A 212 -5.85 -1.48 -14.98
N PRO A 213 -6.44 -2.24 -15.93
CA PRO A 213 -7.51 -1.73 -16.81
C PRO A 213 -8.85 -1.47 -16.09
N HIS A 214 -9.05 -2.05 -14.90
CA HIS A 214 -10.24 -1.88 -14.07
C HIS A 214 -9.93 -1.07 -12.80
N GLU A 215 -9.16 0.00 -12.96
CA GLU A 215 -8.68 0.84 -11.87
C GLU A 215 -9.79 1.31 -10.90
N ASP A 216 -10.94 1.77 -11.41
CA ASP A 216 -12.03 2.22 -10.54
C ASP A 216 -12.61 1.07 -9.70
N THR A 217 -12.66 -0.14 -10.27
CA THR A 217 -13.07 -1.36 -9.56
C THR A 217 -12.03 -1.78 -8.53
N ALA A 218 -10.75 -1.67 -8.85
CA ALA A 218 -9.65 -1.92 -7.93
C ALA A 218 -9.73 -0.94 -6.74
N ILE A 219 -9.81 0.37 -6.99
CA ILE A 219 -9.97 1.41 -5.97
C ILE A 219 -11.25 1.20 -5.15
N GLY A 220 -12.36 0.83 -5.77
CA GLY A 220 -13.63 0.59 -5.09
C GLY A 220 -13.59 -0.61 -4.15
N THR A 221 -13.04 -1.73 -4.63
CA THR A 221 -12.89 -2.97 -3.85
C THR A 221 -11.89 -2.77 -2.72
N TYR A 222 -10.86 -1.99 -3.00
CA TYR A 222 -9.85 -1.61 -2.04
C TYR A 222 -10.43 -0.77 -0.89
N ARG A 223 -11.13 0.33 -1.22
CA ARG A 223 -11.85 1.15 -0.23
C ARG A 223 -12.80 0.30 0.63
N HIS A 224 -13.52 -0.63 0.01
CA HIS A 224 -14.43 -1.52 0.75
C HIS A 224 -13.68 -2.46 1.71
N THR A 225 -12.51 -2.94 1.31
CA THR A 225 -11.70 -3.85 2.12
C THR A 225 -11.07 -3.11 3.30
N VAL A 226 -10.40 -1.99 3.03
CA VAL A 226 -9.70 -1.17 4.03
C VAL A 226 -10.67 -0.54 5.02
N SER A 227 -11.64 0.24 4.56
CA SER A 227 -12.55 0.97 5.45
C SER A 227 -13.68 0.10 6.01
N GLY A 228 -13.87 -1.12 5.52
CA GLY A 228 -15.05 -1.93 5.83
C GLY A 228 -14.78 -3.30 6.43
N LEU A 229 -13.88 -4.07 5.83
CA LEU A 229 -13.64 -5.47 6.19
C LEU A 229 -12.55 -5.61 7.25
N LEU A 230 -11.44 -4.86 7.12
CA LEU A 230 -10.29 -4.97 8.01
C LEU A 230 -10.62 -4.64 9.47
N PRO A 231 -11.26 -3.50 9.82
CA PRO A 231 -11.59 -3.20 11.22
C PRO A 231 -12.45 -4.29 11.87
N LYS A 232 -13.41 -4.84 11.11
CA LYS A 232 -14.25 -5.96 11.57
C LYS A 232 -13.43 -7.22 11.81
N MET A 233 -12.50 -7.55 10.91
CA MET A 233 -11.61 -8.70 11.06
C MET A 233 -10.66 -8.55 12.26
N THR A 234 -10.15 -7.36 12.53
CA THR A 234 -9.30 -7.11 13.70
C THR A 234 -10.12 -7.22 15.00
N GLY A 235 -11.36 -6.73 15.01
CA GLY A 235 -12.31 -6.96 16.10
C GLY A 235 -12.65 -8.44 16.32
N VAL A 236 -12.74 -9.24 15.25
CA VAL A 236 -12.88 -10.70 15.31
C VAL A 236 -11.64 -11.37 15.90
N ALA A 237 -10.45 -10.95 15.46
CA ALA A 237 -9.19 -11.49 15.95
C ALA A 237 -9.04 -11.27 17.46
N LEU A 238 -9.35 -10.06 17.94
CA LEU A 238 -9.45 -9.71 19.35
C LEU A 238 -10.27 -10.70 20.18
N LEU A 239 -11.43 -11.11 19.66
CA LEU A 239 -12.34 -12.02 20.36
C LEU A 239 -11.84 -13.47 20.40
N ASN A 240 -11.24 -13.92 19.29
CA ASN A 240 -10.84 -15.32 19.12
C ASN A 240 -9.41 -15.63 19.62
N TYR A 241 -8.54 -14.62 19.67
CA TYR A 241 -7.11 -14.79 19.97
C TYR A 241 -6.69 -14.19 21.31
N ARG A 242 -7.64 -13.65 22.10
CA ARG A 242 -7.39 -13.05 23.41
C ARG A 242 -6.48 -13.88 24.32
N LYS A 243 -6.73 -15.19 24.40
CA LYS A 243 -5.91 -16.09 25.23
C LYS A 243 -4.47 -16.19 24.73
N GLN A 244 -4.26 -16.21 23.41
CA GLN A 244 -2.92 -16.26 22.81
C GLN A 244 -2.19 -14.92 23.01
N ILE A 245 -2.90 -13.80 22.93
CA ILE A 245 -2.36 -12.47 23.26
C ILE A 245 -1.89 -12.45 24.72
N GLU A 246 -2.73 -12.88 25.65
CA GLU A 246 -2.42 -12.95 27.09
C GLU A 246 -1.25 -13.93 27.38
N GLU A 247 -1.19 -15.07 26.72
CA GLU A 247 -0.11 -16.07 26.85
C GLU A 247 1.22 -15.61 26.24
N SER A 248 1.18 -14.86 25.14
CA SER A 248 2.36 -14.31 24.47
C SER A 248 3.02 -13.16 25.25
N ASN A 249 2.32 -12.58 26.23
CA ASN A 249 2.77 -11.41 26.98
C ASN A 249 2.43 -11.49 28.49
N PRO A 250 3.12 -12.34 29.28
CA PRO A 250 2.85 -12.50 30.71
C PRO A 250 3.27 -11.24 31.48
N GLY A 251 2.32 -10.32 31.68
CA GLY A 251 2.57 -9.00 32.29
C GLY A 251 1.95 -7.82 31.53
N PHE A 252 1.07 -8.08 30.55
CA PHE A 252 0.34 -7.08 29.78
C PHE A 252 -0.22 -5.94 30.65
N VAL A 253 0.44 -4.78 30.59
CA VAL A 253 -0.08 -3.53 31.15
C VAL A 253 -0.40 -2.61 29.97
N PRO A 254 -1.68 -2.50 29.55
CA PRO A 254 -2.11 -1.69 28.39
C PRO A 254 -1.90 -0.16 28.55
N LYS A 255 -1.11 0.28 29.54
CA LYS A 255 -0.85 1.69 29.84
C LYS A 255 0.58 2.14 29.55
N LYS A 256 1.51 1.24 29.21
CA LYS A 256 2.94 1.58 29.10
C LYS A 256 3.45 1.86 27.69
N PHE A 257 2.61 1.73 26.66
CA PHE A 257 3.02 1.90 25.26
C PHE A 257 2.50 3.19 24.62
N ILE A 258 2.56 4.31 25.34
CA ILE A 258 2.31 5.63 24.76
C ILE A 258 3.66 6.19 24.29
N TYR A 259 3.92 6.18 22.98
CA TYR A 259 4.85 7.14 22.40
C TYR A 259 4.16 7.91 21.26
N ARG A 260 4.22 9.25 21.41
CA ARG A 260 4.04 10.30 20.39
C ARG A 260 2.65 10.66 19.86
N MET A 261 1.56 10.24 20.51
CA MET A 261 0.33 11.03 20.54
C MET A 261 0.03 11.44 21.98
N ASP A 262 -0.04 12.74 22.24
CA ASP A 262 -0.66 13.24 23.46
C ASP A 262 -2.13 12.83 23.41
N LYS A 263 -2.44 11.73 24.07
CA LYS A 263 -3.79 11.19 24.21
C LYS A 263 -4.82 12.28 24.57
N SER A 264 -4.40 13.27 25.36
CA SER A 264 -5.26 14.39 25.76
C SER A 264 -5.53 15.42 24.66
N SER A 265 -4.75 15.43 23.58
CA SER A 265 -4.99 16.25 22.39
C SER A 265 -5.96 15.53 21.44
N TYR A 266 -5.79 14.21 21.25
CA TYR A 266 -6.72 13.39 20.45
C TYR A 266 -8.12 13.33 21.07
N GLU A 267 -8.23 13.00 22.37
CA GLU A 267 -9.52 12.89 23.07
C GLU A 267 -10.28 14.22 23.15
N ARG A 268 -9.58 15.35 23.06
CA ARG A 268 -10.14 16.71 23.12
C ARG A 268 -10.77 17.16 21.81
N GLU A 269 -10.21 16.71 20.67
CA GLU A 269 -10.67 17.11 19.34
C GLU A 269 -11.71 16.11 18.78
N PHE A 270 -11.64 14.82 19.17
CA PHE A 270 -12.47 13.76 18.58
C PHE A 270 -13.25 12.87 19.57
N GLY A 271 -13.10 13.07 20.89
CA GLY A 271 -13.78 12.28 21.92
C GLY A 271 -13.09 10.93 22.26
N SER A 272 -13.62 10.22 23.26
CA SER A 272 -12.98 9.04 23.89
C SER A 272 -13.61 7.68 23.52
N ASP A 273 -14.52 7.63 22.55
CA ASP A 273 -15.45 6.51 22.39
C ASP A 273 -14.93 5.39 21.48
N TYR A 274 -14.17 4.46 22.06
CA TYR A 274 -13.99 3.12 21.47
C TYR A 274 -15.24 2.25 21.71
N ARG A 275 -15.91 1.79 20.64
CA ARG A 275 -17.01 0.83 20.73
C ARG A 275 -16.49 -0.61 20.64
N LYS A 276 -17.04 -1.48 21.49
CA LYS A 276 -16.83 -2.93 21.43
C LYS A 276 -17.34 -3.49 20.08
N PRO A 277 -16.77 -4.59 19.55
CA PRO A 277 -17.25 -5.22 18.33
C PRO A 277 -18.76 -5.47 18.36
N GLY A 278 -19.47 -5.08 17.30
CA GLY A 278 -20.93 -5.25 17.20
C GLY A 278 -21.35 -6.71 16.98
N VAL A 279 -22.66 -6.99 17.09
CA VAL A 279 -23.23 -8.34 16.92
C VAL A 279 -22.84 -8.99 15.59
N GLY A 280 -22.75 -8.20 14.50
CA GLY A 280 -22.28 -8.68 13.20
C GLY A 280 -20.82 -9.16 13.18
N ALA A 281 -19.93 -8.50 13.93
CA ALA A 281 -18.55 -8.93 14.08
C ALA A 281 -18.45 -10.24 14.88
N HIS A 282 -19.28 -10.43 15.90
CA HIS A 282 -19.39 -11.70 16.63
C HIS A 282 -19.89 -12.86 15.73
N ILE A 283 -20.83 -12.59 14.82
CA ILE A 283 -21.34 -13.58 13.86
C ILE A 283 -20.26 -13.92 12.81
N LEU A 284 -19.59 -12.93 12.25
CA LEU A 284 -18.48 -13.14 11.31
C LEU A 284 -17.31 -13.89 11.99
N ALA A 285 -17.01 -13.57 13.25
CA ALA A 285 -15.99 -14.25 14.06
C ALA A 285 -16.30 -15.73 14.25
N PHE A 286 -17.56 -16.06 14.49
CA PHE A 286 -18.05 -17.42 14.58
C PHE A 286 -17.86 -18.20 13.26
N PHE A 287 -18.15 -17.58 12.12
CA PHE A 287 -17.94 -18.21 10.82
C PHE A 287 -16.46 -18.39 10.46
N ILE A 288 -15.60 -17.39 10.71
CA ILE A 288 -14.14 -17.50 10.50
C ILE A 288 -13.53 -18.57 11.41
N ALA A 289 -14.00 -18.70 12.65
CA ALA A 289 -13.55 -19.74 13.57
C ALA A 289 -13.84 -21.15 13.03
N ILE A 290 -14.99 -21.35 12.37
CA ILE A 290 -15.46 -22.65 11.87
C ILE A 290 -14.92 -23.00 10.49
N LEU A 291 -14.62 -22.00 9.64
CA LEU A 291 -14.13 -22.26 8.28
C LEU A 291 -12.79 -23.03 8.27
N PRO A 292 -12.63 -24.02 7.39
CA PRO A 292 -11.37 -24.72 7.21
C PRO A 292 -10.34 -23.78 6.57
N LYS A 293 -9.19 -23.61 7.24
CA LYS A 293 -8.11 -22.67 6.85
C LYS A 293 -7.26 -23.29 5.73
N ILE A 294 -7.83 -23.42 4.54
CA ILE A 294 -7.23 -24.05 3.35
C ILE A 294 -7.23 -23.01 2.20
N GLY A 295 -6.17 -22.99 1.38
CA GLY A 295 -6.04 -22.04 0.27
C GLY A 295 -5.90 -20.59 0.75
N PRO A 296 -6.62 -19.61 0.17
CA PRO A 296 -6.50 -18.18 0.53
C PRO A 296 -6.88 -17.89 1.99
N LEU A 297 -7.71 -18.74 2.62
CA LEU A 297 -8.08 -18.63 4.04
C LEU A 297 -6.96 -19.08 5.00
N ARG A 298 -5.81 -19.53 4.50
CA ARG A 298 -4.63 -19.84 5.34
C ARG A 298 -4.05 -18.61 6.00
N ALA A 299 -4.12 -17.43 5.36
CA ALA A 299 -3.68 -16.17 5.93
C ALA A 299 -4.42 -15.82 7.23
N LEU A 300 -5.65 -16.31 7.41
CA LEU A 300 -6.43 -16.16 8.65
C LEU A 300 -5.91 -17.02 9.82
N LYS A 301 -4.89 -17.86 9.62
CA LYS A 301 -4.12 -18.44 10.71
C LYS A 301 -3.18 -17.37 11.26
N LEU A 302 -3.77 -16.40 11.96
CA LEU A 302 -3.04 -15.34 12.63
C LEU A 302 -1.94 -15.94 13.50
N ARG A 303 -0.73 -15.39 13.35
CA ARG A 303 0.40 -15.69 14.21
C ARG A 303 0.66 -14.45 15.05
N MET A 304 0.30 -14.52 16.34
CA MET A 304 0.55 -13.40 17.25
C MET A 304 2.05 -13.26 17.46
N PRO A 305 2.64 -12.06 17.26
CA PRO A 305 4.04 -11.81 17.53
C PRO A 305 4.31 -11.94 19.02
N ASP A 306 5.42 -12.57 19.39
CA ASP A 306 5.89 -12.62 20.77
C ASP A 306 6.36 -11.24 21.28
N ALA A 307 6.61 -11.13 22.60
CA ALA A 307 7.02 -9.86 23.22
C ALA A 307 8.29 -9.24 22.59
N LYS A 308 9.22 -10.08 22.10
CA LYS A 308 10.45 -9.60 21.46
C LYS A 308 10.17 -9.04 20.06
N SER A 309 9.30 -9.71 19.31
CA SER A 309 8.84 -9.27 17.99
C SER A 309 8.04 -7.96 18.10
N GLN A 310 7.20 -7.81 19.13
CA GLN A 310 6.50 -6.56 19.44
C GLN A 310 7.47 -5.42 19.78
N GLU A 311 8.46 -5.66 20.65
CA GLU A 311 9.48 -4.64 20.97
C GLU A 311 10.25 -4.18 19.72
N LEU A 312 10.60 -5.13 18.84
CA LEU A 312 11.27 -4.83 17.58
C LEU A 312 10.40 -3.98 16.65
N PHE A 313 9.13 -4.35 16.50
CA PHE A 313 8.16 -3.63 15.68
C PHE A 313 7.96 -2.19 16.17
N LEU A 314 7.81 -1.98 17.48
CA LEU A 314 7.64 -0.63 18.05
C LEU A 314 8.86 0.26 17.82
N LYS A 315 10.07 -0.28 17.99
CA LYS A 315 11.30 0.44 17.66
C LYS A 315 11.38 0.80 16.17
N SER A 316 10.87 -0.07 15.30
CA SER A 316 10.78 0.26 13.88
C SER A 316 9.74 1.33 13.58
N MET A 317 8.59 1.33 14.26
CA MET A 317 7.57 2.37 14.12
C MET A 317 8.11 3.75 14.54
N ASP A 318 8.83 3.84 15.67
CA ASP A 318 9.49 5.07 16.10
C ASP A 318 10.44 5.61 15.01
N ARG A 319 11.29 4.72 14.45
CA ARG A 319 12.24 5.06 13.40
C ARG A 319 11.56 5.47 12.10
N THR A 320 10.50 4.77 11.70
CA THR A 320 9.67 5.10 10.54
C THR A 320 9.10 6.50 10.65
N VAL A 321 8.54 6.85 11.81
CA VAL A 321 7.94 8.16 12.06
C VAL A 321 9.00 9.26 12.14
N ASP A 322 10.18 8.98 12.72
CA ASP A 322 11.30 9.91 12.74
C ASP A 322 11.76 10.27 11.31
N HIS A 323 12.04 9.27 10.47
CA HIS A 323 12.43 9.52 9.08
C HIS A 323 11.33 10.20 8.28
N TYR A 324 10.06 9.84 8.50
CA TYR A 324 8.95 10.52 7.83
C TYR A 324 8.89 12.00 8.22
N LYS A 325 9.04 12.33 9.50
CA LYS A 325 9.08 13.72 9.99
C LYS A 325 10.28 14.50 9.46
N GLU A 326 11.43 13.86 9.29
CA GLU A 326 12.60 14.43 8.61
C GLU A 326 12.26 14.78 7.16
N TYR A 327 11.62 13.89 6.41
CA TYR A 327 11.19 14.17 5.04
C TYR A 327 10.17 15.30 4.97
N LEU A 328 9.16 15.31 5.84
CA LEU A 328 8.18 16.41 5.91
C LEU A 328 8.84 17.75 6.24
N SER A 329 9.87 17.73 7.10
CA SER A 329 10.65 18.94 7.44
C SER A 329 11.50 19.43 6.26
N GLN A 330 12.03 18.52 5.43
CA GLN A 330 12.70 18.89 4.18
C GLN A 330 11.72 19.57 3.22
N ILE A 331 10.53 18.98 3.00
CA ILE A 331 9.49 19.58 2.14
C ILE A 331 9.11 20.98 2.61
N ARG A 332 8.99 21.17 3.93
CA ARG A 332 8.67 22.48 4.51
C ARG A 332 9.68 23.57 4.16
N ASN A 333 10.94 23.21 3.94
CA ASN A 333 12.01 24.14 3.61
C ASN A 333 12.16 24.37 2.10
N GLU A 334 11.50 23.59 1.27
CA GLU A 334 11.47 23.80 -0.19
C GLU A 334 10.48 24.91 -0.57
N PRO A 335 10.66 25.55 -1.74
CA PRO A 335 9.67 26.47 -2.27
C PRO A 335 8.30 25.78 -2.38
N ILE A 336 7.24 26.50 -2.03
CA ILE A 336 5.87 25.99 -1.99
C ILE A 336 5.47 25.26 -3.29
N ASN A 337 5.98 25.71 -4.44
CA ASN A 337 5.63 25.19 -5.76
C ASN A 337 6.62 24.12 -6.28
N GLN A 338 7.57 23.69 -5.45
CA GLN A 338 8.67 22.79 -5.81
C GLN A 338 8.95 21.77 -4.70
N ALA A 339 7.90 21.29 -4.04
CA ALA A 339 8.02 20.26 -3.00
C ALA A 339 8.83 19.06 -3.52
N HIS A 340 10.01 18.85 -2.92
CA HIS A 340 10.93 17.80 -3.29
C HIS A 340 11.62 17.25 -2.03
N VAL A 341 11.96 15.98 -2.05
CA VAL A 341 12.75 15.32 -1.01
C VAL A 341 13.80 14.45 -1.68
N THR A 342 15.01 14.42 -1.13
CA THR A 342 16.00 13.43 -1.59
C THR A 342 15.61 12.05 -1.07
N LEU A 343 15.00 11.24 -1.94
CA LEU A 343 14.60 9.86 -1.65
C LEU A 343 15.49 8.90 -2.45
N GLU A 344 15.95 7.83 -1.81
CA GLU A 344 16.66 6.77 -2.52
C GLU A 344 15.65 5.79 -3.14
N ASP A 345 15.98 5.22 -4.29
CA ASP A 345 15.25 4.07 -4.82
C ASP A 345 15.57 2.84 -3.97
N ARG A 346 14.74 2.60 -2.95
CA ARG A 346 14.82 1.46 -2.04
C ARG A 346 13.91 0.33 -2.51
N ASN A 347 14.33 -0.89 -2.20
CA ASN A 347 13.46 -2.04 -2.15
C ASN A 347 12.67 -1.94 -0.83
N LEU A 348 11.36 -1.77 -0.96
CA LEU A 348 10.47 -1.50 0.17
C LEU A 348 10.30 -2.71 1.10
N ASP A 349 10.55 -3.93 0.64
CA ASP A 349 10.56 -5.11 1.53
C ASP A 349 11.86 -5.22 2.35
N THR A 350 13.01 -4.75 1.84
CA THR A 350 14.30 -4.89 2.55
C THR A 350 14.81 -3.59 3.16
N GLY A 351 14.23 -2.45 2.81
CA GLY A 351 14.70 -1.11 3.18
C GLY A 351 16.05 -0.71 2.55
N THR A 352 16.66 -1.57 1.75
CA THR A 352 17.98 -1.33 1.15
C THR A 352 17.85 -0.74 -0.25
N ARG A 353 18.91 -0.06 -0.73
CA ARG A 353 18.92 0.46 -2.10
C ARG A 353 18.71 -0.67 -3.12
N THR A 354 17.80 -0.46 -4.06
CA THR A 354 17.52 -1.43 -5.12
C THR A 354 18.74 -1.59 -6.02
N GLN A 355 19.21 -2.84 -6.19
CA GLN A 355 20.29 -3.21 -7.11
C GLN A 355 20.02 -4.58 -7.72
N ALA A 356 20.47 -4.77 -8.95
CA ALA A 356 20.30 -6.05 -9.64
C ALA A 356 21.02 -7.19 -8.92
N GLY A 357 20.35 -8.35 -8.85
CA GLY A 357 20.85 -9.55 -8.19
C GLY A 357 20.74 -9.55 -6.66
N ASN A 358 20.21 -8.49 -6.02
CA ASN A 358 19.99 -8.48 -4.58
C ASN A 358 18.63 -9.05 -4.16
N TYR A 359 17.63 -8.96 -5.04
CA TYR A 359 16.26 -9.35 -4.70
C TYR A 359 15.53 -9.84 -5.96
N LYS A 360 14.95 -11.04 -5.90
CA LYS A 360 14.45 -11.71 -7.09
C LYS A 360 13.17 -11.07 -7.64
N LEU A 361 12.25 -10.58 -6.80
CA LEU A 361 11.07 -9.84 -7.31
C LEU A 361 11.52 -8.56 -8.01
N ALA A 362 12.44 -7.79 -7.43
CA ALA A 362 12.96 -6.58 -8.07
C ALA A 362 13.56 -6.88 -9.45
N ASP A 363 14.40 -7.91 -9.57
CA ASP A 363 14.97 -8.32 -10.87
C ASP A 363 13.88 -8.70 -11.90
N GLN A 364 12.82 -9.37 -11.45
CA GLN A 364 11.67 -9.73 -12.29
C GLN A 364 10.86 -8.49 -12.71
N THR A 365 10.65 -7.56 -11.79
CA THR A 365 9.91 -6.32 -12.04
C THR A 365 10.63 -5.43 -13.04
N TYR A 366 11.96 -5.28 -12.92
CA TYR A 366 12.75 -4.57 -13.93
C TYR A 366 12.65 -5.23 -15.31
N ALA A 367 12.67 -6.57 -15.39
CA ALA A 367 12.53 -7.27 -16.66
C ALA A 367 11.13 -7.12 -17.26
N ASN A 368 10.08 -7.11 -16.43
CA ASN A 368 8.71 -6.88 -16.85
C ASN A 368 8.49 -5.42 -17.30
N LEU A 369 9.05 -4.46 -16.58
CA LEU A 369 9.05 -3.04 -16.95
C LEU A 369 9.72 -2.81 -18.30
N LEU A 370 10.91 -3.38 -18.50
CA LEU A 370 11.62 -3.32 -19.76
C LEU A 370 10.79 -3.95 -20.89
N ALA A 371 10.23 -5.14 -20.68
CA ALA A 371 9.37 -5.78 -21.67
C ALA A 371 8.12 -4.93 -21.99
N LYS A 372 7.55 -4.24 -20.99
CA LYS A 372 6.37 -3.39 -21.14
C LYS A 372 6.67 -2.13 -21.96
N ILE A 373 7.79 -1.47 -21.70
CA ILE A 373 8.24 -0.29 -22.46
C ILE A 373 8.41 -0.68 -23.94
N GLU A 374 9.04 -1.83 -24.20
CA GLU A 374 9.31 -2.31 -25.55
C GLU A 374 8.07 -2.84 -26.30
N GLU A 375 6.88 -2.88 -25.68
CA GLU A 375 5.62 -3.07 -26.43
C GLU A 375 5.33 -1.89 -27.37
N LYS A 376 5.85 -0.70 -27.07
CA LYS A 376 5.68 0.53 -27.84
C LYS A 376 7.01 1.29 -28.00
N PRO A 377 7.98 0.74 -28.77
CA PRO A 377 9.34 1.29 -28.87
C PRO A 377 9.40 2.69 -29.51
N ASP A 378 8.33 3.09 -30.20
CA ASP A 378 8.20 4.42 -30.81
C ASP A 378 7.71 5.51 -29.87
N VAL A 379 7.21 5.15 -28.68
CA VAL A 379 6.76 6.14 -27.70
C VAL A 379 7.98 6.63 -26.89
N PRO A 380 8.25 7.94 -26.86
CA PRO A 380 9.32 8.46 -26.00
C PRO A 380 9.08 8.14 -24.53
N ILE A 381 10.14 7.75 -23.82
CA ILE A 381 10.11 7.46 -22.37
C ILE A 381 10.87 8.54 -21.57
N PRO A 382 10.68 8.63 -20.25
CA PRO A 382 11.44 9.58 -19.44
C PRO A 382 12.94 9.28 -19.53
N GLY A 383 13.78 10.29 -19.71
CA GLY A 383 15.24 10.12 -19.76
C GLY A 383 15.79 9.44 -18.50
N ALA A 384 15.27 9.83 -17.33
CA ALA A 384 15.62 9.24 -16.04
C ALA A 384 15.27 7.74 -15.94
N LEU A 385 14.12 7.32 -16.50
CA LEU A 385 13.70 5.92 -16.53
C LEU A 385 14.69 5.08 -17.35
N ARG A 386 15.04 5.52 -18.56
CA ARG A 386 16.03 4.85 -19.40
C ARG A 386 17.38 4.73 -18.68
N ALA A 387 17.86 5.83 -18.09
CA ALA A 387 19.13 5.86 -17.38
C ALA A 387 19.13 4.88 -16.19
N ASN A 388 18.03 4.83 -15.42
CA ASN A 388 17.87 3.94 -14.28
C ASN A 388 17.90 2.45 -14.69
N ILE A 389 17.12 2.05 -15.71
CA ILE A 389 17.10 0.66 -16.18
C ILE A 389 18.49 0.25 -16.72
N LEU A 390 19.14 1.10 -17.53
CA LEU A 390 20.48 0.83 -18.04
C LEU A 390 21.51 0.71 -16.91
N ALA A 391 21.42 1.55 -15.87
CA ALA A 391 22.29 1.46 -14.70
C ALA A 391 22.04 0.18 -13.89
N TYR A 392 20.79 -0.24 -13.75
CA TYR A 392 20.42 -1.47 -13.04
C TYR A 392 21.09 -2.70 -13.65
N TYR A 393 21.04 -2.83 -14.98
CA TYR A 393 21.61 -3.98 -15.70
C TYR A 393 23.13 -3.89 -15.96
N LYS A 394 23.82 -2.81 -15.55
CA LYS A 394 25.30 -2.74 -15.54
C LYS A 394 25.95 -3.51 -14.39
N SER A 395 25.18 -3.99 -13.42
CA SER A 395 25.69 -4.75 -12.27
C SER A 395 26.40 -6.03 -12.70
N ASN A 396 27.52 -6.36 -12.05
CA ASN A 396 28.23 -7.63 -12.21
C ASN A 396 27.62 -8.78 -11.39
N LYS A 397 26.61 -8.51 -10.55
CA LYS A 397 25.90 -9.54 -9.79
C LYS A 397 25.03 -10.37 -10.72
N LEU A 398 24.82 -11.64 -10.37
CA LEU A 398 23.89 -12.50 -11.09
C LEU A 398 22.47 -11.97 -10.91
N ASN A 399 21.88 -11.46 -11.98
CA ASN A 399 20.46 -11.11 -12.02
C ASN A 399 19.62 -12.41 -11.99
N TYR A 400 18.62 -12.50 -11.11
CA TYR A 400 17.79 -13.70 -10.94
C TYR A 400 17.01 -14.09 -12.21
N VAL A 401 16.73 -13.14 -13.12
CA VAL A 401 16.12 -13.44 -14.43
C VAL A 401 17.06 -14.27 -15.30
N ALA A 402 18.38 -14.15 -15.10
CA ALA A 402 19.40 -14.93 -15.80
C ALA A 402 19.31 -16.44 -15.53
N LEU A 403 18.67 -16.85 -14.43
CA LEU A 403 18.40 -18.27 -14.12
C LEU A 403 17.44 -18.91 -15.14
N ASN A 404 16.64 -18.10 -15.85
CA ASN A 404 15.82 -18.55 -16.96
C ASN A 404 16.42 -18.07 -18.30
N ARG A 405 17.12 -18.95 -19.01
CA ARG A 405 17.82 -18.62 -20.26
C ARG A 405 16.94 -17.97 -21.32
N LYS A 406 15.66 -18.35 -21.43
CA LYS A 406 14.73 -17.76 -22.42
C LYS A 406 14.36 -16.34 -22.03
N LYS A 407 13.97 -16.12 -20.76
CA LYS A 407 13.66 -14.78 -20.24
C LYS A 407 14.87 -13.87 -20.34
N TRP A 408 16.05 -14.35 -19.94
CA TRP A 408 17.29 -13.59 -20.01
C TRP A 408 17.64 -13.14 -21.43
N LYS A 409 17.55 -14.03 -22.42
CA LYS A 409 17.76 -13.66 -23.83
C LYS A 409 16.80 -12.56 -24.28
N LYS A 410 15.53 -12.62 -23.85
CA LYS A 410 14.56 -11.56 -24.14
C LYS A 410 14.96 -10.25 -23.44
N THR A 411 15.25 -10.27 -22.15
CA THR A 411 15.71 -9.08 -21.40
C THR A 411 16.94 -8.44 -22.06
N GLN A 412 17.91 -9.22 -22.50
CA GLN A 412 19.09 -8.73 -23.22
C GLN A 412 18.76 -8.13 -24.59
N ALA A 413 17.75 -8.66 -25.30
CA ALA A 413 17.29 -8.09 -26.56
C ALA A 413 16.56 -6.77 -26.34
N ASP A 414 15.63 -6.74 -25.38
CA ASP A 414 14.89 -5.54 -24.99
C ASP A 414 15.84 -4.44 -24.49
N LEU A 415 16.91 -4.78 -23.75
CA LEU A 415 17.91 -3.81 -23.28
C LEU A 415 18.65 -3.11 -24.44
N LYS A 416 18.93 -3.83 -25.54
CA LYS A 416 19.55 -3.27 -26.74
C LYS A 416 18.61 -2.33 -27.50
N LEU A 417 17.29 -2.56 -27.39
CA LEU A 417 16.29 -1.65 -27.94
C LEU A 417 16.21 -0.39 -27.07
N LEU A 418 16.19 -0.55 -25.74
CA LEU A 418 16.18 0.55 -24.78
C LEU A 418 17.39 1.49 -24.95
N GLU A 419 18.58 0.96 -25.28
CA GLU A 419 19.76 1.77 -25.61
C GLU A 419 19.52 2.75 -26.76
N LYS A 420 18.54 2.49 -27.63
CA LYS A 420 18.17 3.34 -28.77
C LYS A 420 16.82 4.04 -28.59
N ALA A 421 16.14 3.81 -27.47
CA ALA A 421 14.83 4.39 -27.21
C ALA A 421 14.89 5.92 -27.21
N ARG A 422 13.85 6.54 -27.77
CA ARG A 422 13.66 7.98 -27.72
C ARG A 422 13.35 8.40 -26.29
N VAL A 423 13.95 9.50 -25.85
CA VAL A 423 13.73 10.06 -24.51
C VAL A 423 13.08 11.43 -24.57
N THR A 424 12.35 11.77 -23.53
CA THR A 424 11.87 13.13 -23.25
C THR A 424 12.35 13.57 -21.88
N ASP A 425 12.82 14.81 -21.79
CA ASP A 425 13.19 15.49 -20.54
C ASP A 425 12.05 16.37 -20.00
N VAL A 426 10.99 16.56 -20.80
CA VAL A 426 9.74 17.19 -20.36
C VAL A 426 8.86 16.13 -19.71
N LYS A 427 8.09 16.54 -18.70
CA LYS A 427 7.05 15.70 -18.10
C LYS A 427 6.21 15.07 -19.20
N ILE A 428 6.04 13.77 -19.12
CA ILE A 428 5.22 13.07 -20.09
C ILE A 428 3.76 13.45 -19.86
N SER A 429 3.37 13.67 -18.60
CA SER A 429 2.06 14.20 -18.21
C SER A 429 1.69 15.52 -18.90
N ASP A 430 2.66 16.41 -19.16
CA ASP A 430 2.44 17.70 -19.82
C ASP A 430 2.26 17.58 -21.35
N GLN A 431 2.57 16.42 -21.95
CA GLN A 431 2.39 16.21 -23.39
C GLN A 431 0.93 15.84 -23.71
N PRO A 432 0.32 16.43 -24.76
CA PRO A 432 -1.03 16.09 -25.17
C PRO A 432 -1.12 14.60 -25.50
N THR A 433 -2.00 13.90 -24.80
CA THR A 433 -2.22 12.47 -25.05
C THR A 433 -2.92 12.30 -26.40
N ASP A 434 -2.62 11.20 -27.10
CA ASP A 434 -3.26 10.85 -28.38
C ASP A 434 -4.81 10.78 -28.28
N MET A 435 -5.33 10.64 -27.05
CA MET A 435 -6.76 10.70 -26.73
C MET A 435 -7.37 12.10 -26.82
N GLN A 436 -6.58 13.18 -26.71
CA GLN A 436 -7.05 14.56 -26.87
C GLN A 436 -7.12 15.00 -28.35
N GLN A 437 -6.66 14.17 -29.29
CA GLN A 437 -6.65 14.50 -30.72
C GLN A 437 -7.88 14.06 -31.52
N LYS A 438 -8.87 13.39 -30.90
CA LYS A 438 -10.14 13.10 -31.57
C LYS A 438 -11.21 14.11 -31.17
N PRO A 439 -11.60 15.06 -32.05
CA PRO A 439 -12.81 15.82 -31.81
C PRO A 439 -13.99 14.85 -31.82
N VAL A 440 -14.75 14.83 -30.72
CA VAL A 440 -16.06 14.20 -30.68
C VAL A 440 -16.93 14.97 -31.68
N ALA A 441 -17.08 14.41 -32.88
CA ALA A 441 -18.07 14.90 -33.84
C ALA A 441 -19.45 14.67 -33.21
N LEU A 442 -20.02 15.73 -32.63
CA LEU A 442 -21.42 15.78 -32.25
C LEU A 442 -22.26 15.67 -33.52
N THR A 443 -22.72 14.46 -33.84
CA THR A 443 -23.82 14.27 -34.78
C THR A 443 -25.07 14.93 -34.20
N PRO A 444 -25.73 15.87 -34.90
CA PRO A 444 -26.97 16.48 -34.42
C PRO A 444 -28.10 15.44 -34.40
N ALA A 445 -28.87 15.43 -33.32
CA ALA A 445 -30.03 14.57 -33.15
C ALA A 445 -31.13 14.90 -34.20
N PRO A 446 -31.89 13.90 -34.68
CA PRO A 446 -32.93 14.15 -35.67
C PRO A 446 -34.11 14.89 -35.03
N ALA A 447 -34.57 15.94 -35.71
CA ALA A 447 -35.75 16.71 -35.33
C ALA A 447 -37.00 15.83 -35.41
N THR A 448 -37.63 15.57 -34.26
CA THR A 448 -38.99 15.02 -34.20
C THR A 448 -39.99 16.12 -34.54
N GLY A 449 -40.52 16.07 -35.76
CA GLY A 449 -41.66 16.88 -36.17
C GLY A 449 -42.94 16.37 -35.52
N MET A 450 -43.65 17.25 -34.80
CA MET A 450 -45.08 17.09 -34.52
C MET A 450 -45.87 17.48 -35.76
N ARG A 451 -46.74 16.58 -36.22
CA ARG A 451 -48.03 16.91 -36.83
C ARG A 451 -49.12 16.43 -35.91
#